data_AF-A0A8H4KUL0-F1
#
_entry.id   AF-A0A8H4KUL0-F1
#
_cell.length_a   1.000
_cell.length_b   1.000
_cell.length_c   1.000
_cell.angle_alpha   90.00
_cell.angle_beta   90.00
_cell.angle_gamma   90.00
#
_symmetry.space_group_name_H-M   'P 1'
#
loop_
_entity.id
_entity.type
_entity.pdbx_description
1 polymer ?
#
loop_
_entity_poly.entity_id
_entity_poly.type
_entity_poly.pdbx_seq_one_letter_code
_entity_poly.pdbx_strand_id
1 'polypeptide(L)'
;MSAKRAVQSILPKSQSPAWTASKRITEFIAHVAPVTSPSQANSYVESLLESDKRIRNATHNITAWRIRSEGAGHQQFNDDGETGAGSRLLQLMQSMDLWDSMVMVTRWYGGAHLGSKRFRLITSVASDAFARAGMVGDKKGDVSTKVKKTK
;
A
#
# COMPACT_ATOMS: atom_id res chain seq x y z
N MET A 1 33.27 -36.84 -21.29
CA MET A 1 32.38 -36.21 -20.29
C MET A 1 32.06 -34.80 -20.77
N SER A 2 30.85 -34.57 -21.30
CA SER A 2 30.46 -33.28 -21.89
C SER A 2 29.55 -32.53 -20.94
N ALA A 3 29.96 -31.33 -20.52
CA ALA A 3 29.28 -30.51 -19.54
C ALA A 3 27.92 -30.05 -20.07
N LYS A 4 26.87 -30.31 -19.29
CA LYS A 4 25.51 -29.80 -19.55
C LYS A 4 25.55 -28.27 -19.46
N ARG A 5 25.31 -27.59 -20.58
CA ARG A 5 24.98 -26.16 -20.61
C ARG A 5 23.73 -25.94 -19.76
N ALA A 6 23.88 -25.22 -18.65
CA ALA A 6 22.75 -24.75 -17.87
C ALA A 6 21.93 -23.79 -18.75
N VAL A 7 20.68 -24.17 -19.01
CA VAL A 7 19.68 -23.27 -19.59
C VAL A 7 19.37 -22.26 -18.49
N GLN A 8 20.00 -21.09 -18.54
CA GLN A 8 19.65 -19.97 -17.69
C GLN A 8 18.17 -19.67 -17.94
N SER A 9 17.34 -19.87 -16.91
CA SER A 9 15.89 -19.73 -16.99
C SER A 9 15.52 -18.34 -17.52
N ILE A 10 14.79 -18.31 -18.64
CA ILE A 10 14.18 -17.09 -19.21
C ILE A 10 12.91 -16.77 -18.42
N LEU A 11 13.00 -16.76 -17.09
CA LEU A 11 11.97 -16.13 -16.28
C LEU A 11 12.19 -14.62 -16.42
N PRO A 12 11.16 -13.82 -16.76
CA PRO A 12 11.30 -12.37 -16.72
C PRO A 12 11.80 -12.01 -15.32
N LYS A 13 12.95 -11.31 -15.25
CA LYS A 13 13.36 -10.61 -14.03
C LYS A 13 12.12 -9.90 -13.50
N SER A 14 11.72 -10.18 -12.26
CA SER A 14 10.56 -9.54 -11.66
C SER A 14 10.69 -8.03 -11.91
N GLN A 15 9.70 -7.48 -12.62
CA GLN A 15 9.72 -6.06 -12.97
C GLN A 15 9.81 -5.27 -11.66
N SER A 16 10.82 -4.41 -11.55
CA SER A 16 11.00 -3.60 -10.34
C SER A 16 9.71 -2.85 -10.05
N PRO A 17 9.22 -2.89 -8.80
CA PRO A 17 7.95 -2.26 -8.45
C PRO A 17 7.99 -0.76 -8.75
N ALA A 18 6.96 -0.27 -9.44
CA ALA A 18 6.74 1.15 -9.66
C ALA A 18 6.12 1.79 -8.40
N TRP A 19 6.91 1.87 -7.33
CA TRP A 19 6.46 2.47 -6.08
C TRP A 19 6.20 3.97 -6.25
N THR A 20 5.01 4.41 -5.83
CA THR A 20 4.70 5.81 -5.63
C THR A 20 4.66 6.10 -4.13
N ALA A 21 5.48 7.05 -3.68
CA ALA A 21 5.56 7.44 -2.28
C ALA A 21 4.66 8.65 -1.96
N SER A 22 4.11 8.67 -0.75
CA SER A 22 3.47 9.87 -0.19
C SER A 22 4.50 10.91 0.26
N LYS A 23 4.02 12.11 0.57
CA LYS A 23 4.78 13.02 1.44
C LYS A 23 4.92 12.40 2.82
N ARG A 24 6.14 12.42 3.35
CA ARG A 24 6.41 11.99 4.72
C ARG A 24 5.71 12.92 5.72
N ILE A 25 4.97 12.35 6.68
CA ILE A 25 4.33 13.07 7.77
C ILE A 25 4.89 12.50 9.07
N THR A 26 5.61 13.33 9.83
CA THR A 26 6.32 12.94 11.06
C THR A 26 7.20 11.70 10.82
N GLU A 27 6.84 10.55 11.40
CA GLU A 27 7.53 9.27 11.32
C GLU A 27 6.87 8.30 10.33
N PHE A 28 5.95 8.78 9.48
CA PHE A 28 5.18 7.95 8.57
C PHE A 28 5.46 8.28 7.10
N ILE A 29 5.62 7.25 6.28
CA ILE A 29 5.61 7.34 4.82
C ILE A 29 4.86 6.13 4.28
N ALA A 30 4.14 6.31 3.17
CA ALA A 30 3.47 5.23 2.47
C ALA A 30 4.10 5.04 1.09
N HIS A 31 4.20 3.79 0.68
CA HIS A 31 4.53 3.40 -0.69
C HIS A 31 3.36 2.59 -1.23
N VAL A 32 2.89 2.92 -2.43
CA VAL A 32 1.85 2.16 -3.12
C VAL A 32 2.34 1.70 -4.48
N ALA A 33 1.86 0.54 -4.93
CA ALA A 33 2.20 -0.02 -6.22
C ALA A 33 1.00 -0.82 -6.77
N PRO A 34 0.83 -0.87 -8.10
CA PRO A 34 -0.09 -1.81 -8.72
C PRO A 34 0.41 -3.24 -8.53
N VAL A 35 -0.51 -4.18 -8.27
CA VAL A 35 -0.21 -5.61 -8.12
C VAL A 35 -1.32 -6.45 -8.73
N THR A 36 -0.95 -7.56 -9.38
CA THR A 36 -1.88 -8.45 -10.10
C THR A 36 -1.96 -9.83 -9.48
N SER A 37 -1.10 -10.17 -8.51
CA SER A 37 -1.14 -11.45 -7.81
C SER A 37 -0.63 -11.35 -6.36
N PRO A 38 -1.09 -12.22 -5.44
CA PRO A 38 -0.58 -12.27 -4.08
C PRO A 38 0.94 -12.52 -4.02
N SER A 39 1.47 -13.33 -4.94
CA SER A 39 2.92 -13.59 -5.02
C SER A 39 3.71 -12.34 -5.41
N GLN A 40 3.19 -11.52 -6.33
CA GLN A 40 3.81 -10.25 -6.69
C GLN A 40 3.79 -9.27 -5.52
N ALA A 41 2.68 -9.17 -4.80
CA ALA A 41 2.58 -8.30 -3.62
C ALA A 41 3.64 -8.66 -2.57
N ASN A 42 3.84 -9.94 -2.26
CA ASN A 42 4.87 -10.39 -1.33
C ASN A 42 6.28 -10.08 -1.85
N SER A 43 6.57 -10.37 -3.13
CA SER A 43 7.87 -10.06 -3.74
C SER A 43 8.18 -8.56 -3.74
N TYR A 44 7.17 -7.70 -3.89
CA TYR A 44 7.33 -6.25 -3.83
C TYR A 44 7.66 -5.76 -2.43
N VAL A 45 7.03 -6.35 -1.39
CA VAL A 45 7.41 -6.07 0.01
C VAL A 45 8.89 -6.40 0.23
N GLU A 46 9.31 -7.61 -0.12
CA GLU A 46 10.70 -8.06 0.01
C GLU A 46 11.65 -7.13 -0.74
N SER A 47 11.34 -6.79 -1.99
CA SER A 47 12.16 -5.89 -2.82
C SER A 47 12.31 -4.49 -2.21
N LEU A 48 11.26 -3.92 -1.62
CA LEU A 48 11.34 -2.60 -0.98
C LEU A 48 12.19 -2.64 0.30
N LEU A 49 12.00 -3.68 1.12
CA LEU A 49 12.85 -3.91 2.29
C LEU A 49 14.30 -4.19 1.89
N GLU A 50 14.52 -4.84 0.74
CA GLU A 50 15.85 -5.14 0.24
C GLU A 50 16.62 -3.90 -0.19
N SER A 51 15.94 -3.04 -0.95
CA SER A 51 16.50 -1.85 -1.57
C SER A 51 16.66 -0.66 -0.62
N ASP A 52 15.82 -0.52 0.40
CA ASP A 52 15.89 0.58 1.36
C ASP A 52 16.17 0.09 2.79
N LYS A 53 17.42 0.25 3.23
CA LYS A 53 17.85 -0.11 4.60
C LYS A 53 17.10 0.66 5.69
N ARG A 54 16.65 1.89 5.43
CA ARG A 54 15.93 2.70 6.41
C ARG A 54 14.52 2.17 6.62
N ILE A 55 13.86 1.73 5.54
CA ILE A 55 12.56 1.05 5.61
C ILE A 55 12.72 -0.32 6.28
N ARG A 56 13.74 -1.11 5.89
CA ARG A 56 14.02 -2.41 6.53
C ARG A 56 14.17 -2.30 8.04
N ASN A 57 14.86 -1.26 8.51
CA ASN A 57 15.12 -1.03 9.93
C ASN A 57 14.04 -0.18 10.61
N ALA A 58 12.88 0.04 9.97
CA ALA A 58 11.78 0.76 10.58
C ALA A 58 11.14 -0.03 11.72
N THR A 59 10.37 0.64 12.55
CA THR A 59 9.70 0.01 13.70
C THR A 59 8.55 -0.87 13.24
N HIS A 60 7.79 -0.40 12.23
CA HIS A 60 6.70 -1.15 11.62
C HIS A 60 6.63 -0.87 10.11
N ASN A 61 6.40 -1.90 9.30
CA ASN A 61 6.12 -1.88 7.87
C ASN A 61 4.76 -2.54 7.62
N ILE A 62 3.71 -1.77 7.87
CA ILE A 62 2.31 -2.21 7.82
C ILE A 62 1.91 -2.38 6.36
N THR A 63 1.31 -3.50 5.98
CA THR A 63 0.90 -3.74 4.58
C THR A 63 -0.57 -4.06 4.44
N ALA A 64 -1.14 -3.72 3.28
CA ALA A 64 -2.44 -4.19 2.83
C ALA A 64 -2.49 -4.24 1.30
N TRP A 65 -3.25 -5.17 0.74
CA TRP A 65 -3.47 -5.26 -0.70
C TRP A 65 -4.83 -5.87 -1.04
N ARG A 66 -5.31 -5.55 -2.24
CA ARG A 66 -6.56 -6.08 -2.83
C ARG A 66 -6.29 -6.38 -4.30
N ILE A 67 -6.63 -7.58 -4.76
CA ILE A 67 -6.31 -8.09 -6.09
C ILE A 67 -7.53 -8.81 -6.66
N ARG A 68 -7.93 -8.48 -7.88
CA ARG A 68 -9.04 -9.13 -8.56
C ARG A 68 -8.67 -10.57 -8.93
N SER A 69 -9.66 -11.45 -8.89
CA SER A 69 -9.53 -12.85 -9.28
C SER A 69 -10.82 -13.28 -9.97
N GLU A 70 -10.82 -14.42 -10.66
CA GLU A 70 -12.04 -15.00 -11.21
C GLU A 70 -12.98 -15.40 -10.07
N GLY A 71 -13.99 -14.56 -9.78
CA GLY A 71 -14.90 -14.72 -8.65
C GLY A 71 -14.66 -13.69 -7.54
N ALA A 72 -14.48 -14.15 -6.30
CA ALA A 72 -14.18 -13.27 -5.17
C ALA A 72 -12.71 -12.83 -5.21
N GLY A 73 -12.45 -11.52 -5.26
CA GLY A 73 -11.09 -11.00 -5.22
C GLY A 73 -10.35 -11.36 -3.92
N HIS A 74 -9.02 -11.42 -3.99
CA HIS A 74 -8.17 -11.69 -2.84
C HIS A 74 -7.80 -10.38 -2.14
N GLN A 75 -7.75 -10.42 -0.80
CA GLN A 75 -7.31 -9.28 0.00
C GLN A 75 -6.63 -9.78 1.27
N GLN A 76 -5.59 -9.08 1.70
CA GLN A 76 -4.82 -9.42 2.90
C GLN A 76 -4.22 -8.16 3.51
N PHE A 77 -3.88 -8.23 4.79
CA PHE A 77 -3.12 -7.21 5.49
C PHE A 77 -2.12 -7.81 6.48
N ASN A 78 -1.15 -7.00 6.90
CA ASN A 78 -0.24 -7.30 7.99
C ASN A 78 -0.04 -6.04 8.84
N ASP A 79 -0.25 -6.16 10.16
CA ASP A 79 -0.05 -5.08 11.13
C ASP A 79 1.44 -4.80 11.41
N ASP A 80 2.33 -5.78 11.20
CA ASP A 80 3.76 -5.73 11.55
C ASP A 80 4.03 -5.21 12.98
N GLY A 81 3.24 -5.67 13.95
CA GLY A 81 3.33 -5.24 15.36
C GLY A 81 2.58 -3.93 15.69
N GLU A 82 2.11 -3.18 14.69
CA GLU A 82 1.23 -2.03 14.89
C GLU A 82 -0.24 -2.49 14.94
N THR A 83 -0.67 -3.03 16.07
CA THR A 83 -1.99 -3.67 16.22
C THR A 83 -3.14 -2.82 15.68
N GLY A 84 -3.91 -3.41 14.76
CA GLY A 84 -5.09 -2.83 14.11
C GLY A 84 -4.80 -1.92 12.92
N ALA A 85 -3.54 -1.71 12.53
CA ALA A 85 -3.19 -0.78 11.46
C ALA A 85 -3.37 -1.35 10.04
N GLY A 86 -3.01 -2.61 9.81
CA GLY A 86 -3.16 -3.28 8.53
C GLY A 86 -4.63 -3.47 8.16
N SER A 87 -5.46 -3.87 9.13
CA SER A 87 -6.91 -3.95 8.91
C SER A 87 -7.51 -2.58 8.58
N ARG A 88 -7.00 -1.52 9.22
CA ARG A 88 -7.41 -0.13 8.93
C ARG A 88 -7.01 0.31 7.52
N LEU A 89 -5.84 -0.08 7.04
CA LEU A 89 -5.42 0.16 5.65
C LEU A 89 -6.30 -0.61 4.66
N LEU A 90 -6.61 -1.88 4.95
CA LEU A 90 -7.50 -2.65 4.09
C LEU A 90 -8.90 -2.03 4.01
N GLN A 91 -9.47 -1.58 5.13
CA GLN A 91 -10.75 -0.86 5.18
C GLN A 91 -10.70 0.44 4.35
N LEU A 92 -9.60 1.17 4.39
CA LEU A 92 -9.40 2.37 3.57
C LEU A 92 -9.47 2.00 2.08
N MET A 93 -8.70 1.00 1.66
CA MET A 93 -8.72 0.53 0.27
C MET A 93 -10.12 0.08 -0.18
N GLN A 94 -10.86 -0.62 0.67
CA GLN A 94 -12.24 -1.02 0.42
C GLN A 94 -13.15 0.20 0.24
N SER A 95 -13.06 1.21 1.12
CA SER A 95 -13.88 2.43 1.04
C SER A 95 -13.61 3.27 -0.21
N MET A 96 -12.39 3.15 -0.75
CA MET A 96 -11.96 3.82 -1.97
C MET A 96 -12.15 2.96 -3.22
N ASP A 97 -12.66 1.73 -3.07
CA ASP A 97 -12.76 0.69 -4.10
C ASP A 97 -11.46 0.44 -4.88
N LEU A 98 -10.33 0.48 -4.18
CA LEU A 98 -9.01 0.24 -4.76
C LEU A 98 -8.76 -1.25 -4.91
N TRP A 99 -8.63 -1.69 -6.15
CA TRP A 99 -8.27 -3.05 -6.53
C TRP A 99 -6.95 -3.06 -7.29
N ASP A 100 -6.35 -4.24 -7.42
CA ASP A 100 -5.10 -4.49 -8.13
C ASP A 100 -3.97 -3.57 -7.65
N SER A 101 -3.96 -3.35 -6.34
CA SER A 101 -3.14 -2.34 -5.67
C SER A 101 -2.68 -2.84 -4.31
N MET A 102 -1.49 -2.38 -3.89
CA MET A 102 -0.95 -2.61 -2.56
C MET A 102 -0.46 -1.31 -1.93
N VAL A 103 -0.38 -1.31 -0.61
CA VAL A 103 0.22 -0.25 0.20
C VAL A 103 1.14 -0.86 1.25
N MET A 104 2.28 -0.20 1.48
CA MET A 104 3.13 -0.35 2.65
C MET A 104 3.25 0.99 3.35
N VAL A 105 2.80 1.07 4.60
CA VAL A 105 3.05 2.23 5.47
C VAL A 105 4.18 1.90 6.41
N THR A 106 5.28 2.62 6.24
CA THR A 106 6.45 2.53 7.11
C THR A 106 6.33 3.55 8.24
N ARG A 107 6.47 3.08 9.47
CA ARG A 107 6.52 3.90 10.69
C ARG A 107 7.85 3.70 11.41
N TRP A 108 8.50 4.80 11.76
CA TRP A 108 9.61 4.80 12.72
C TRP A 108 9.13 5.22 14.12
N TYR A 109 9.80 4.74 15.17
CA TYR A 109 9.56 5.22 16.52
C TYR A 109 9.99 6.69 16.64
N GLY A 110 9.07 7.54 17.07
CA GLY A 110 9.27 8.99 17.20
C GLY A 110 9.53 9.48 18.62
N GLY A 111 9.81 8.58 19.57
CA GLY A 111 10.07 8.94 20.97
C GLY A 111 8.83 8.96 21.88
N ALA A 112 7.62 8.77 21.36
CA ALA A 112 6.40 8.71 22.17
C ALA A 112 5.32 7.77 21.59
N HIS A 113 4.47 7.24 22.47
CA HIS A 113 3.28 6.48 22.08
C HIS A 113 2.18 7.42 21.57
N LEU A 114 1.82 7.28 20.30
CA LEU A 114 0.81 8.14 19.65
C LEU A 114 -0.64 7.75 19.97
N GLY A 115 -0.87 6.65 20.71
CA GLY A 115 -2.23 6.17 21.00
C GLY A 115 -3.05 6.00 19.73
N SER A 116 -4.31 6.42 19.75
CA SER A 116 -5.21 6.35 18.58
C SER A 116 -4.87 7.32 17.45
N LYS A 117 -4.09 8.39 17.71
CA LYS A 117 -3.72 9.41 16.71
C LYS A 117 -2.98 8.79 15.52
N ARG A 118 -2.20 7.72 15.75
CA ARG A 118 -1.46 7.01 14.71
C ARG A 118 -2.33 6.54 13.56
N PHE A 119 -3.56 6.08 13.84
CA PHE A 119 -4.46 5.56 12.80
C PHE A 119 -4.81 6.63 11.77
N ARG A 120 -5.01 7.87 12.21
CA ARG A 120 -5.27 9.01 11.32
C ARG A 120 -4.06 9.28 10.41
N LEU A 121 -2.84 9.23 10.97
CA LEU A 121 -1.61 9.47 10.21
C LEU A 121 -1.38 8.35 9.19
N ILE A 122 -1.54 7.09 9.60
CA ILE A 122 -1.44 5.90 8.73
C ILE A 122 -2.38 6.01 7.53
N THR A 123 -3.66 6.32 7.77
CA THR A 123 -4.62 6.50 6.66
C THR A 123 -4.29 7.73 5.82
N SER A 124 -3.83 8.83 6.43
CA SER A 124 -3.51 10.06 5.70
C SER A 124 -2.35 9.87 4.73
N VAL A 125 -1.26 9.21 5.14
CA VAL A 125 -0.13 8.95 4.24
C VAL A 125 -0.50 7.94 3.15
N ALA A 126 -1.31 6.93 3.46
CA ALA A 126 -1.78 5.97 2.46
C ALA A 126 -2.68 6.64 1.40
N SER A 127 -3.64 7.46 1.81
CA SER A 127 -4.49 8.22 0.89
C SER A 127 -3.69 9.17 0.00
N ASP A 128 -2.70 9.87 0.55
CA ASP A 128 -1.81 10.75 -0.24
C ASP A 128 -1.01 9.95 -1.29
N ALA A 129 -0.47 8.78 -0.94
CA ALA A 129 0.25 7.94 -1.89
C ALA A 129 -0.67 7.43 -3.01
N PHE A 130 -1.87 6.94 -2.69
CA PHE A 130 -2.85 6.51 -3.71
C PHE A 130 -3.27 7.64 -4.65
N ALA A 131 -3.49 8.85 -4.10
CA ALA A 131 -3.82 10.02 -4.91
C ALA A 131 -2.67 10.40 -5.85
N ARG A 132 -1.43 10.40 -5.34
CA ARG A 132 -0.22 10.65 -6.14
C ARG A 132 0.01 9.61 -7.22
N ALA A 133 -0.39 8.35 -6.98
CA ALA A 133 -0.30 7.27 -7.94
C ALA A 133 -1.40 7.32 -9.02
N GLY A 134 -2.35 8.26 -8.93
CA GLY A 134 -3.50 8.32 -9.85
C GLY A 134 -4.45 7.13 -9.70
N MET A 135 -4.39 6.39 -8.59
CA MET A 135 -5.23 5.20 -8.35
C MET A 135 -6.61 5.55 -7.79
N VAL A 136 -6.79 6.79 -7.34
CA VAL A 136 -8.08 7.30 -6.89
C VAL A 136 -8.80 7.87 -8.11
N GLY A 137 -9.88 7.22 -8.55
CA GLY A 137 -10.73 7.78 -9.58
C GLY A 137 -11.28 9.13 -9.16
N ASP A 138 -11.39 10.08 -10.09
CA ASP A 138 -12.09 11.36 -9.89
C ASP A 138 -13.52 11.07 -9.45
N LYS A 139 -13.78 11.05 -8.14
CA LYS A 139 -15.12 11.21 -7.63
C LYS A 139 -15.49 12.67 -7.86
N LYS A 140 -15.95 13.00 -9.08
CA LYS A 140 -16.87 14.13 -9.28
C LYS A 140 -18.13 13.82 -8.47
N GLY A 141 -18.08 14.14 -7.18
CA GLY A 141 -19.25 14.17 -6.32
C GLY A 141 -20.15 15.27 -6.84
N ASP A 142 -21.30 14.88 -7.38
CA ASP A 142 -22.42 15.76 -7.66
C ASP A 142 -22.89 16.36 -6.33
N VAL A 143 -22.32 17.50 -5.94
CA VAL A 143 -22.84 18.33 -4.84
C VAL A 143 -24.04 19.07 -5.41
N SER A 144 -25.18 18.37 -5.43
CA SER A 144 -26.49 18.98 -5.59
C SER A 144 -26.76 19.87 -4.38
N THR A 145 -26.36 21.13 -4.51
CA THR A 145 -26.62 22.19 -3.54
C THR A 145 -28.12 22.47 -3.58
N LYS A 146 -28.91 21.81 -2.73
CA LYS A 146 -30.31 22.19 -2.48
C LYS A 146 -30.32 23.56 -1.78
N VAL A 147 -30.43 24.62 -2.58
CA VAL A 147 -30.81 25.95 -2.09
C VAL A 147 -32.28 25.90 -1.67
N LYS A 148 -32.54 25.88 -0.36
CA LYS A 148 -33.87 26.16 0.20
C LYS A 148 -34.20 27.63 -0.10
N LYS A 149 -35.09 27.89 -1.05
CA LYS A 149 -35.83 29.15 -1.14
C LYS A 149 -36.92 29.13 -0.07
N THR A 150 -36.74 29.89 1.00
CA THR A 150 -37.81 30.30 1.90
C THR A 150 -38.66 31.36 1.20
N LYS A 151 -39.98 31.16 1.26
CA LYS A 151 -41.00 32.13 0.88
C LYS A 151 -41.22 33.11 2.02
#